data_AF-A0A837RKN0-F1
#
_entry.id   AF-A0A837RKN0-F1
#
_cell.length_a   1.000
_cell.length_b   1.000
_cell.length_c   1.000
_cell.angle_alpha   90.00
_cell.angle_beta   90.00
_cell.angle_gamma   90.00
#
_symmetry.space_group_name_H-M   'P 1'
#
loop_
_entity.id
_entity.type
_entity.pdbx_description
1 polymer ?
#
loop_
_entity_poly.entity_id
_entity_poly.type
_entity_poly.pdbx_seq_one_letter_code
_entity_poly.pdbx_strand_id
1 'polypeptide(L)'
;MNKNEKTDIVVKVNQLLNQLNNSTDNGKLKSVIQTSYAAINKPEKVSKQYKEISEALSAIVILSEELAIHKEYQFSKEQNEILKQMTDISRKTLSQSLIGMINGAVWHN
;
A
#
# COMPACT_ATOMS: atom_id res chain seq x y z
N MET A 1 13.07 -9.54 -7.27
CA MET A 1 12.23 -8.66 -8.11
C MET A 1 13.09 -7.64 -8.84
N ASN A 2 12.93 -7.55 -10.15
CA ASN A 2 13.64 -6.63 -11.05
C ASN A 2 13.01 -5.22 -11.04
N LYS A 3 13.61 -4.28 -11.77
CA LYS A 3 13.16 -2.87 -11.80
C LYS A 3 11.78 -2.69 -12.45
N ASN A 4 11.47 -3.44 -13.51
CA ASN A 4 10.20 -3.33 -14.22
C ASN A 4 9.05 -3.80 -13.33
N GLU A 5 9.21 -4.95 -12.68
CA GLU A 5 8.23 -5.48 -11.72
C GLU A 5 7.96 -4.49 -10.57
N LYS A 6 9.00 -3.80 -10.07
CA LYS A 6 8.83 -2.76 -9.04
C LYS A 6 8.04 -1.57 -9.56
N THR A 7 8.30 -1.18 -10.81
CA THR A 7 7.61 -0.07 -11.48
C THR A 7 6.13 -0.41 -11.64
N ASP A 8 5.81 -1.61 -12.14
CA ASP A 8 4.44 -2.07 -12.34
C ASP A 8 3.65 -2.11 -11.02
N ILE A 9 4.29 -2.55 -9.93
CA ILE A 9 3.67 -2.55 -8.61
C ILE A 9 3.42 -1.13 -8.10
N VAL A 10 4.39 -0.20 -8.24
CA VAL A 10 4.18 1.21 -7.85
C VAL A 10 3.03 1.83 -8.66
N VAL A 11 2.98 1.61 -9.97
CA VAL A 11 1.90 2.10 -10.84
C VAL A 11 0.55 1.53 -10.41
N LYS A 12 0.49 0.21 -10.18
CA LYS A 12 -0.74 -0.46 -9.73
C LYS A 12 -1.22 0.06 -8.37
N VAL A 13 -0.31 0.29 -7.43
CA VAL A 13 -0.66 0.87 -6.12
C VAL A 13 -1.20 2.29 -6.27
N ASN A 14 -0.55 3.13 -7.08
CA ASN A 14 -1.03 4.49 -7.35
C ASN A 14 -2.44 4.49 -7.99
N GLN A 15 -2.71 3.55 -8.89
CA GLN A 15 -4.05 3.37 -9.47
C GLN A 15 -5.09 2.98 -8.41
N LEU A 16 -4.78 2.00 -7.55
CA LEU A 16 -5.67 1.56 -6.47
C LEU A 16 -5.94 2.70 -5.47
N LEU A 17 -4.92 3.46 -5.09
CA LEU A 17 -5.05 4.63 -4.21
C LEU A 17 -5.99 5.67 -4.82
N ASN A 18 -5.82 5.98 -6.12
CA ASN A 18 -6.69 6.92 -6.80
C ASN A 18 -8.14 6.40 -6.90
N GLN A 19 -8.34 5.12 -7.22
CA GLN A 19 -9.67 4.49 -7.27
C GLN A 19 -10.36 4.54 -5.89
N LEU A 20 -9.64 4.20 -4.81
CA LEU A 20 -10.20 4.26 -3.47
C LEU A 20 -10.53 5.69 -3.07
N ASN A 21 -9.62 6.65 -3.32
CA ASN A 21 -9.84 8.07 -3.01
C ASN A 21 -11.07 8.65 -3.71
N ASN A 22 -11.31 8.27 -4.97
CA ASN A 22 -12.43 8.79 -5.75
C ASN A 22 -13.75 8.10 -5.41
N SER A 23 -13.71 6.86 -4.90
CA SER A 23 -14.91 6.11 -4.55
C SER A 23 -15.39 6.33 -3.11
N THR A 24 -14.52 6.77 -2.20
CA THR A 24 -14.90 7.04 -0.80
C THR A 24 -15.36 8.48 -0.59
N ASP A 25 -16.27 8.71 0.36
CA ASP A 25 -16.63 10.03 0.88
C ASP A 25 -16.13 10.26 2.32
N ASN A 26 -15.51 9.24 2.94
CA ASN A 26 -14.99 9.33 4.29
C ASN A 26 -13.72 10.21 4.35
N GLY A 27 -13.82 11.35 5.04
CA GLY A 27 -12.73 12.34 5.12
C GLY A 27 -11.45 11.83 5.78
N LYS A 28 -11.56 11.00 6.83
CA LYS A 28 -10.39 10.40 7.50
C LYS A 28 -9.65 9.48 6.53
N LEU A 29 -10.40 8.61 5.84
CA LEU A 29 -9.84 7.68 4.86
C LEU A 29 -9.18 8.41 3.69
N LYS A 30 -9.80 9.46 3.14
CA LYS A 30 -9.19 10.31 2.10
C LYS A 30 -7.85 10.88 2.53
N SER A 31 -7.78 11.43 3.74
CA SER A 31 -6.55 12.00 4.29
C SER A 31 -5.42 10.96 4.36
N VAL A 32 -5.73 9.74 4.81
CA VAL A 32 -4.74 8.65 4.88
C VAL A 32 -4.32 8.22 3.48
N ILE A 33 -5.25 8.06 2.53
CA ILE A 33 -4.92 7.70 1.15
C ILE A 33 -3.98 8.72 0.50
N GLN A 34 -4.25 10.02 0.67
CA GLN A 34 -3.41 11.10 0.15
C GLN A 34 -2.02 11.08 0.79
N THR A 35 -1.94 10.85 2.10
CA THR A 35 -0.67 10.72 2.83
C THR A 35 0.14 9.53 2.31
N SER A 36 -0.50 8.37 2.14
CA SER A 36 0.13 7.16 1.59
C SER A 36 0.62 7.37 0.15
N TYR A 37 -0.18 8.03 -0.69
CA TYR A 37 0.23 8.39 -2.05
C TYR A 37 1.45 9.32 -2.03
N ALA A 38 1.45 10.35 -1.20
CA ALA A 38 2.58 11.27 -1.07
C ALA A 38 3.84 10.56 -0.57
N ALA A 39 3.72 9.67 0.43
CA ALA A 39 4.84 8.91 0.97
C ALA A 39 5.49 8.02 -0.11
N ILE A 40 4.68 7.26 -0.86
CA ILE A 40 5.17 6.39 -1.94
C ILE A 40 5.85 7.19 -3.04
N ASN A 41 5.32 8.36 -3.41
CA ASN A 41 5.81 9.14 -4.54
C ASN A 41 6.88 10.20 -4.17
N LYS A 42 7.17 10.39 -2.89
CA LYS A 42 8.21 11.32 -2.41
C LYS A 42 9.62 10.94 -2.89
N PRO A 43 10.05 9.66 -2.89
CA PRO A 43 11.35 9.29 -3.43
C PRO A 43 11.37 9.31 -4.97
N GLU A 44 12.45 9.81 -5.56
CA GLU A 44 12.63 9.81 -7.04
C GLU A 44 12.89 8.41 -7.63
N LYS A 45 13.52 7.52 -6.84
CA LYS A 45 13.91 6.19 -7.31
C LYS A 45 12.79 5.19 -7.06
N VAL A 46 12.32 4.50 -8.10
CA VAL A 46 11.30 3.42 -8.02
C VAL A 46 11.64 2.37 -6.96
N SER A 47 12.92 2.02 -6.79
CA SER A 47 13.33 1.05 -5.77
C SER A 47 13.08 1.54 -4.33
N LYS A 48 13.12 2.86 -4.10
CA LYS A 48 12.76 3.48 -2.82
C LYS A 48 11.24 3.61 -2.71
N GLN A 49 10.55 4.08 -3.74
CA GLN A 49 9.08 4.12 -3.78
C GLN A 49 8.46 2.75 -3.42
N TYR A 50 9.00 1.67 -4.01
CA TYR A 50 8.58 0.30 -3.72
C TYR A 50 8.73 -0.10 -2.24
N LYS A 51 9.74 0.41 -1.53
CA LYS A 51 9.97 0.11 -0.11
C LYS A 51 8.92 0.76 0.79
N GLU A 52 8.40 1.92 0.40
CA GLU A 52 7.36 2.65 1.15
C GLU A 52 5.99 1.97 1.08
N ILE A 53 5.74 1.14 0.06
CA ILE A 53 4.41 0.56 -0.23
C ILE A 53 3.83 -0.18 0.97
N SER A 54 4.61 -1.03 1.63
CA SER A 54 4.09 -1.87 2.71
C SER A 54 3.57 -1.03 3.87
N GLU A 55 4.34 -0.06 4.34
CA GLU A 55 3.94 0.83 5.43
C GLU A 55 2.76 1.72 5.03
N ALA A 56 2.84 2.35 3.86
CA ALA A 56 1.82 3.25 3.34
C ALA A 56 0.45 2.55 3.14
N LEU A 57 0.44 1.30 2.67
CA LEU A 57 -0.80 0.53 2.52
C LEU A 57 -1.30 -0.04 3.85
N SER A 58 -0.42 -0.38 4.78
CA SER A 58 -0.83 -0.91 6.08
C SER A 58 -1.64 0.12 6.88
N ALA A 59 -1.27 1.40 6.80
CA ALA A 59 -2.05 2.48 7.42
C ALA A 59 -3.50 2.56 6.88
N ILE A 60 -3.70 2.37 5.57
CA ILE A 60 -5.03 2.37 4.95
C ILE A 60 -5.84 1.14 5.40
N VAL A 61 -5.21 -0.03 5.41
CA VAL A 61 -5.86 -1.29 5.80
C VAL A 61 -6.32 -1.23 7.25
N ILE A 62 -5.43 -0.81 8.17
CA ILE A 62 -5.75 -0.70 9.60
C ILE A 62 -6.92 0.27 9.82
N LEU A 63 -6.86 1.48 9.25
CA LEU A 63 -7.95 2.44 9.39
C LEU A 63 -9.26 1.89 8.80
N SER A 64 -9.20 1.20 7.66
CA SER A 64 -10.40 0.65 7.03
C SER A 64 -11.04 -0.47 7.86
N GLU A 65 -10.22 -1.33 8.46
CA GLU A 65 -10.67 -2.36 9.39
C GLU A 65 -11.31 -1.75 10.64
N GLU A 66 -10.67 -0.73 11.24
CA GLU A 66 -11.24 0.01 12.38
C GLU A 66 -12.60 0.62 12.03
N LEU A 67 -12.70 1.35 10.91
CA LEU A 67 -13.95 1.96 10.47
C LEU A 67 -15.07 0.92 10.25
N ALA A 68 -14.72 -0.25 9.71
CA ALA A 68 -15.68 -1.34 9.50
C ALA A 68 -16.12 -2.00 10.83
N ILE A 69 -15.18 -2.29 11.72
CA ILE A 69 -15.44 -2.91 13.04
C ILE A 69 -16.34 -2.02 13.90
N HIS A 70 -16.06 -0.72 13.91
CA HIS A 70 -16.84 0.28 14.65
C HIS A 70 -18.12 0.71 13.95
N LYS A 71 -18.40 0.18 12.75
CA LYS A 71 -19.55 0.55 11.90
C LYS A 71 -19.60 2.04 11.56
N GLU A 72 -18.45 2.72 11.58
CA GLU A 72 -18.31 4.14 11.22
C GLU A 72 -18.37 4.36 9.71
N TYR A 73 -18.15 3.31 8.91
CA TYR A 73 -18.21 3.38 7.47
C TYR A 73 -18.61 2.03 6.85
N GLN A 74 -19.48 2.08 5.84
CA GLN A 74 -19.91 0.89 5.10
C GLN A 74 -19.24 0.89 3.73
N PHE A 75 -18.26 0.01 3.56
CA PHE A 75 -17.55 -0.13 2.30
C PHE A 75 -18.41 -0.81 1.24
N SER A 76 -18.42 -0.25 0.03
CA SER A 76 -19.03 -0.92 -1.12
C SER A 76 -18.27 -2.19 -1.49
N LYS A 77 -18.88 -3.05 -2.31
CA LYS A 77 -18.20 -4.26 -2.83
C LYS A 77 -16.90 -3.89 -3.56
N GLU A 78 -16.93 -2.87 -4.40
CA GLU A 78 -15.76 -2.40 -5.16
C GLU A 78 -14.66 -1.87 -4.24
N GLN A 79 -15.02 -1.11 -3.20
CA GLN A 79 -14.05 -0.62 -2.22
C GLN A 79 -13.40 -1.79 -1.45
N ASN A 80 -14.18 -2.80 -1.06
CA ASN A 80 -13.65 -4.00 -0.40
C ASN A 80 -12.69 -4.79 -1.31
N GLU A 81 -12.99 -4.88 -2.60
CA GLU A 81 -12.08 -5.52 -3.58
C GLU A 81 -10.77 -4.75 -3.75
N ILE A 82 -10.83 -3.41 -3.74
CA ILE A 82 -9.64 -2.55 -3.76
C ILE A 82 -8.82 -2.75 -2.49
N LEU A 83 -9.45 -2.72 -1.31
CA LEU A 83 -8.78 -2.93 -0.02
C LEU A 83 -8.12 -4.30 0.06
N LYS A 84 -8.78 -5.36 -0.44
CA LYS A 84 -8.20 -6.69 -0.53
C LYS A 84 -6.93 -6.70 -1.40
N GLN A 85 -6.97 -6.07 -2.57
CA GLN A 85 -5.78 -5.96 -3.44
C GLN A 85 -4.65 -5.20 -2.75
N MET A 86 -4.96 -4.12 -2.02
CA MET A 86 -3.96 -3.38 -1.24
C MET A 86 -3.34 -4.24 -0.13
N THR A 87 -4.14 -5.01 0.61
CA THR A 87 -3.67 -5.94 1.64
C THR A 87 -2.73 -7.00 1.06
N ASP A 88 -3.11 -7.61 -0.07
CA ASP A 88 -2.31 -8.63 -0.73
C ASP A 88 -0.95 -8.06 -1.20
N ILE A 89 -0.94 -6.84 -1.76
CA ILE A 89 0.30 -6.14 -2.16
C ILE A 89 1.14 -5.77 -0.93
N SER A 90 0.55 -5.24 0.14
CA SER A 90 1.28 -4.88 1.36
C SER A 90 2.01 -6.09 1.95
N ARG A 91 1.33 -7.23 2.08
CA ARG A 91 1.93 -8.49 2.58
C ARG A 91 3.06 -9.00 1.66
N LYS A 92 2.83 -8.98 0.35
CA LYS A 92 3.84 -9.42 -0.63
C LYS A 92 5.09 -8.54 -0.57
N THR A 93 4.93 -7.22 -0.53
CA THR A 93 6.05 -6.27 -0.48
C THR A 93 6.84 -6.39 0.82
N LEU A 94 6.17 -6.56 1.96
CA LEU A 94 6.81 -6.82 3.27
C LEU A 94 7.65 -8.10 3.24
N SER A 95 7.06 -9.21 2.78
CA SER A 95 7.75 -10.51 2.68
C SER A 95 9.01 -10.42 1.83
N GLN A 96 8.94 -9.74 0.68
CA GLN A 96 10.10 -9.54 -0.20
C GLN A 96 11.18 -8.64 0.42
N SER A 97 10.78 -7.66 1.24
CA SER A 97 11.72 -6.81 1.99
C SER A 97 12.50 -7.64 3.03
N LEU A 98 11.79 -8.50 3.79
CA LEU A 98 12.38 -9.39 4.79
C LEU A 98 13.36 -10.40 4.17
N ILE A 99 12.99 -11.03 3.05
CA ILE A 99 13.89 -11.95 2.31
C ILE A 99 15.16 -11.23 1.85
N GLY A 100 15.03 -9.99 1.37
CA GLY A 100 16.17 -9.17 0.95
C GLY A 100 17.13 -8.84 2.10
N MET A 101 16.62 -8.62 3.31
CA MET A 101 17.46 -8.39 4.50
C MET A 101 18.18 -9.66 4.95
N ILE A 102 17.51 -10.81 4.95
CA ILE A 102 18.13 -12.10 5.33
C ILE A 102 19.26 -12.45 4.35
N ASN A 103 19.01 -12.37 3.04
CA ASN A 103 20.05 -12.68 2.04
C ASN A 103 21.21 -11.67 2.07
N GLY A 104 20.93 -10.39 2.37
CA GLY A 104 21.97 -9.37 2.54
C GLY A 104 22.83 -9.57 3.79
N ALA A 105 22.25 -10.08 4.89
CA ALA A 105 22.97 -10.38 6.11
C ALA A 105 23.88 -11.62 5.97
N VAL A 106 23.46 -12.62 5.16
CA VAL A 106 24.26 -13.84 4.92
C VAL A 106 25.46 -13.58 3.99
N TRP A 107 25.40 -12.56 3.12
CA TRP A 107 26.53 -12.19 2.25
C TRP A 107 27.61 -11.33 2.93
N HIS A 108 27.37 -10.85 4.15
CA HIS A 108 28.31 -10.02 4.92
C HIS A 108 28.95 -10.76 6.12
N ASN A 109 28.88 -12.10 6.17
CA ASN A 109 29.58 -12.94 7.15
C ASN A 109 30.57 -13.88 6.46
#